data_AF-A0A1F3W0L5-F1
#
_entry.id   AF-A0A1F3W0L5-F1
#
_cell.length_a   1.000
_cell.length_b   1.000
_cell.length_c   1.000
_cell.angle_alpha   90.00
_cell.angle_beta   90.00
_cell.angle_gamma   90.00
#
_symmetry.space_group_name_H-M   'P 1'
#
loop_
_entity.id
_entity.type
_entity.pdbx_description
1 polymer ?
#
loop_
_entity_poly.entity_id
_entity_poly.type
_entity_poly.pdbx_seq_one_letter_code
_entity_poly.pdbx_strand_id
1 'polypeptide(L)'
;MRRYIFILILLIIGIGGYFYLIERHVEKSAPPETRGKSNIVLYFSSNDEEYLVPEFRQINLSRHIEGQILEVMEELIKGSTVQQPDNGKELVNVIPEGARVNGARLGEDGTLFLDFSKELKERHPGGSWAEMMTIYSIVDTIIKNFPDIEKVKIL
;
A
#
# COMPACT_ATOMS: atom_id res chain seq x y z
N MET A 1 -52.59 -7.01 -16.50
CA MET A 1 -51.23 -7.61 -16.43
C MET A 1 -50.12 -6.57 -16.52
N ARG A 2 -50.07 -5.70 -17.55
CA ARG A 2 -49.03 -4.66 -17.72
C ARG A 2 -48.83 -3.69 -16.53
N ARG A 3 -49.90 -3.29 -15.83
CA ARG A 3 -49.83 -2.36 -14.68
C ARG A 3 -49.01 -2.88 -13.49
N TYR A 4 -49.01 -4.19 -13.25
CA TYR A 4 -48.27 -4.77 -12.12
C TYR A 4 -46.77 -4.92 -12.39
N ILE A 5 -46.38 -5.07 -13.66
CA ILE A 5 -44.97 -5.17 -14.08
C ILE A 5 -44.23 -3.85 -13.82
N PHE A 6 -44.85 -2.71 -14.11
CA PHE A 6 -44.25 -1.40 -13.83
C PHE A 6 -44.05 -1.15 -12.32
N ILE A 7 -44.99 -1.60 -11.49
CA ILE A 7 -44.88 -1.46 -10.03
C ILE A 7 -43.75 -2.34 -9.50
N LEU A 8 -43.59 -3.56 -10.02
CA LEU A 8 -42.51 -4.47 -9.61
C LEU A 8 -41.13 -3.91 -9.95
N ILE A 9 -40.96 -3.32 -11.14
CA ILE A 9 -39.69 -2.72 -11.58
C ILE A 9 -39.33 -1.53 -10.69
N LEU A 10 -40.29 -0.67 -10.34
CA LEU A 10 -40.06 0.46 -9.44
C LEU A 10 -39.67 0.01 -8.03
N LEU A 11 -40.23 -1.09 -7.54
CA LEU A 11 -39.84 -1.66 -6.25
C LEU A 11 -38.40 -2.18 -6.26
N ILE A 12 -37.97 -2.85 -7.33
CA ILE A 12 -36.59 -3.36 -7.43
C ILE A 12 -35.58 -2.22 -7.50
N ILE A 13 -35.87 -1.17 -8.28
CA ILE A 13 -35.00 0.02 -8.36
C ILE A 13 -34.97 0.75 -7.02
N GLY A 14 -36.11 0.87 -6.34
CA GLY A 14 -36.19 1.49 -5.02
C GLY A 14 -35.40 0.71 -3.97
N ILE A 15 -35.52 -0.62 -3.94
CA ILE A 15 -34.77 -1.49 -3.03
C ILE A 15 -33.28 -1.44 -3.35
N GLY A 16 -32.89 -1.57 -4.62
CA GLY A 16 -31.49 -1.49 -5.02
C GLY A 16 -30.86 -0.12 -4.70
N GLY A 17 -31.59 0.97 -4.95
CA GLY A 17 -31.17 2.31 -4.57
C GLY A 17 -31.07 2.49 -3.05
N TYR A 18 -32.02 1.93 -2.30
CA TYR A 18 -32.00 1.94 -0.84
C TYR A 18 -30.81 1.16 -0.27
N PHE A 19 -30.53 -0.04 -0.80
CA PHE A 19 -29.35 -0.83 -0.43
C PHE A 19 -28.05 -0.12 -0.79
N TYR A 20 -27.95 0.46 -1.99
CA TYR A 20 -26.79 1.27 -2.41
C TYR A 20 -26.54 2.47 -1.49
N LEU A 21 -27.61 3.12 -1.03
CA LEU A 21 -27.52 4.22 -0.07
C LEU A 21 -27.08 3.74 1.33
N ILE A 22 -27.55 2.56 1.77
CA ILE A 22 -27.13 1.96 3.04
C ILE A 22 -25.64 1.60 3.01
N GLU A 23 -25.15 0.93 1.97
CA GLU A 23 -23.73 0.56 1.85
C GLU A 23 -22.82 1.79 1.96
N ARG A 24 -23.13 2.86 1.23
CA ARG A 24 -22.40 4.14 1.33
C ARG A 24 -22.48 4.79 2.72
N HIS A 25 -23.60 4.62 3.43
CA HIS A 25 -23.74 5.17 4.78
C HIS A 25 -22.94 4.36 5.80
N VAL A 26 -22.92 3.03 5.69
CA VAL A 26 -22.15 2.14 6.57
C VAL A 26 -20.65 2.38 6.40
N GLU A 27 -20.18 2.57 5.16
CA GLU A 27 -18.78 2.89 4.88
C GLU A 27 -18.34 4.23 5.50
N LYS A 28 -19.25 5.22 5.54
CA LYS A 28 -18.96 6.57 6.04
C LYS A 28 -19.22 6.77 7.54
N SER A 29 -20.03 5.91 8.18
CA SER A 29 -20.51 6.09 9.57
C SER A 29 -19.96 5.09 10.58
N ALA A 30 -19.12 4.15 10.17
CA ALA A 30 -18.37 3.32 11.12
C ALA A 30 -17.54 4.23 12.04
N PRO A 31 -17.73 4.18 13.37
CA PRO A 31 -16.86 4.87 14.32
C PRO A 31 -15.40 4.51 14.04
N PRO A 32 -14.42 5.39 14.29
CA PRO A 32 -13.03 4.99 14.32
C PRO A 32 -12.89 4.01 15.48
N GLU A 33 -13.05 2.72 15.21
CA GLU A 33 -12.52 1.69 16.09
C GLU A 33 -11.06 2.03 16.29
N THR A 34 -10.64 2.11 17.55
CA THR A 34 -9.25 2.23 17.94
C THR A 34 -8.51 1.04 17.35
N ARG A 35 -8.01 1.21 16.12
CA ARG A 35 -7.30 0.18 15.37
C ARG A 35 -6.07 -0.17 16.20
N GLY A 36 -5.94 -1.44 16.57
CA GLY A 36 -4.75 -1.90 17.26
C GLY A 36 -3.52 -1.59 16.41
N LYS A 37 -2.53 -0.94 17.01
CA LYS A 37 -1.28 -0.64 16.33
C LYS A 37 -0.56 -1.95 15.96
N SER A 38 -0.18 -2.10 14.70
CA SER A 38 0.52 -3.25 14.13
C SER A 38 2.00 -2.97 13.96
N ASN A 39 2.85 -3.97 14.20
CA ASN A 39 4.30 -3.87 13.93
C ASN A 39 4.56 -4.25 12.48
N ILE A 40 5.24 -3.38 11.75
CA ILE A 40 5.68 -3.59 10.38
C ILE A 40 7.20 -3.48 10.30
N VAL A 41 7.78 -3.99 9.22
CA VAL A 41 9.20 -3.84 8.88
C VAL A 41 9.36 -3.11 7.55
N LEU A 42 10.22 -2.11 7.51
CA LEU A 42 10.54 -1.32 6.32
C LEU A 42 12.02 -1.51 5.98
N TYR A 43 12.37 -1.61 4.71
CA TYR A 43 13.76 -1.82 4.28
C TYR A 43 14.31 -0.56 3.60
N PHE A 44 15.32 0.04 4.21
CA PHE A 44 16.01 1.23 3.69
C PHE A 44 17.45 0.92 3.32
N SER A 45 18.05 1.72 2.45
CA SER A 45 19.44 1.52 2.06
C SER A 45 20.41 1.97 3.16
N SER A 46 21.51 1.23 3.31
CA SER A 46 22.68 1.68 4.07
C SER A 46 23.23 3.00 3.48
N ASN A 47 24.00 3.74 4.28
CA ASN A 47 24.54 5.05 3.87
C ASN A 47 25.55 4.96 2.71
N ASP A 48 26.23 3.83 2.58
CA ASP A 48 27.14 3.50 1.47
C ASP A 48 26.43 2.83 0.29
N GLU A 49 25.10 2.67 0.39
CA GLU A 49 24.23 2.03 -0.60
C GLU A 49 24.53 0.56 -0.87
N GLU A 50 25.31 -0.14 -0.03
CA GLU A 50 25.72 -1.52 -0.26
C GLU A 50 24.67 -2.58 0.14
N TYR A 51 23.78 -2.30 1.10
CA TYR A 51 22.80 -3.27 1.59
C TYR A 51 21.55 -2.62 2.17
N LEU A 52 20.49 -3.42 2.36
CA LEU A 52 19.26 -2.96 3.00
C LEU A 52 19.27 -3.23 4.50
N VAL A 53 18.76 -2.28 5.26
CA VAL A 53 18.65 -2.30 6.72
C VAL A 53 17.16 -2.28 7.10
N PRO A 54 16.72 -3.22 7.95
CA PRO A 54 15.34 -3.23 8.43
C PRO A 54 15.11 -2.18 9.51
N GLU A 55 14.02 -1.45 9.40
CA GLU A 55 13.44 -0.57 10.43
C GLU A 55 12.07 -1.10 10.85
N PHE A 56 11.88 -1.33 12.15
CA PHE A 56 10.59 -1.73 12.69
C PHE A 56 9.76 -0.51 13.08
N ARG A 57 8.52 -0.44 12.61
CA ARG A 57 7.60 0.68 12.87
C ARG A 57 6.25 0.19 13.35
N GLN A 58 5.61 0.96 14.21
CA GLN A 58 4.27 0.65 14.70
C GLN A 58 3.24 1.59 14.07
N ILE A 59 2.31 1.05 13.28
CA ILE A 59 1.32 1.84 12.53
C ILE A 59 -0.10 1.32 12.70
N ASN A 60 -1.09 2.15 12.39
CA ASN A 60 -2.49 1.73 12.37
C ASN A 60 -2.82 1.21 10.98
N LEU A 61 -3.05 -0.11 10.89
CA LEU A 61 -3.36 -0.77 9.63
C LEU A 61 -4.87 -0.76 9.33
N SER A 62 -5.21 -0.65 8.05
CA SER A 62 -6.56 -0.80 7.51
C SER A 62 -7.09 -2.24 7.63
N ARG A 63 -8.42 -2.40 7.51
CA ARG A 63 -9.06 -3.72 7.66
C ARG A 63 -8.87 -4.64 6.46
N HIS A 64 -8.75 -4.08 5.26
CA HIS A 64 -8.59 -4.81 4.02
C HIS A 64 -7.15 -4.76 3.55
N ILE A 65 -6.71 -5.84 2.90
CA ILE A 65 -5.29 -6.09 2.59
C ILE A 65 -4.68 -4.99 1.70
N GLU A 66 -5.40 -4.50 0.70
CA GLU A 66 -4.90 -3.46 -0.20
C GLU A 66 -4.64 -2.14 0.55
N GLY A 67 -5.49 -1.79 1.50
CA GLY A 67 -5.30 -0.61 2.34
C GLY A 67 -4.09 -0.74 3.25
N GLN A 68 -3.84 -1.93 3.80
CA GLN A 68 -2.65 -2.20 4.61
C GLN A 68 -1.38 -2.05 3.77
N ILE A 69 -1.39 -2.59 2.56
CA ILE A 69 -0.26 -2.49 1.62
C ILE A 69 0.03 -1.02 1.30
N LEU A 70 -0.99 -0.22 0.99
CA LEU A 70 -0.83 1.21 0.73
C LEU A 70 -0.21 1.94 1.93
N GLU A 71 -0.73 1.70 3.14
CA GLU A 71 -0.21 2.32 4.36
C GLU A 71 1.25 1.93 4.63
N VAL A 72 1.63 0.65 4.44
CA VAL A 72 3.02 0.20 4.57
C VAL A 72 3.92 0.90 3.54
N MET A 73 3.48 1.02 2.29
CA MET A 73 4.27 1.68 1.25
C MET A 73 4.38 3.19 1.45
N GLU A 74 3.34 3.84 1.97
CA GLU A 74 3.39 5.24 2.37
C GLU A 74 4.44 5.47 3.47
N GLU A 75 4.54 4.57 4.43
CA GLU A 75 5.56 4.63 5.49
C GLU A 75 6.98 4.42 4.96
N LEU A 76 7.16 3.55 3.96
CA LEU A 76 8.43 3.40 3.25
C LEU A 76 8.80 4.70 2.52
N ILE A 77 7.84 5.31 1.81
CA ILE A 77 8.05 6.56 1.06
C ILE A 77 8.41 7.72 1.99
N LYS A 78 7.83 7.78 3.20
CA LYS A 78 8.17 8.80 4.21
C LYS A 78 9.65 8.78 4.61
N GLY A 79 10.35 7.66 4.36
CA GLY A 79 11.76 7.51 4.66
C GLY A 79 12.01 6.91 6.05
N SER A 80 13.29 6.69 6.32
CA SER A 80 13.75 6.11 7.58
C SER A 80 13.67 7.13 8.72
N THR A 81 13.39 6.64 9.92
CA THR A 81 13.43 7.43 11.17
C THR A 81 14.55 7.00 12.10
N VAL A 82 15.36 6.03 11.69
CA VAL A 82 16.44 5.46 12.49
C VAL A 82 17.79 5.66 11.79
N GLN A 83 18.85 5.57 12.59
CA GLN A 83 20.22 5.55 12.09
C GLN A 83 20.70 4.11 11.94
N GLN A 84 21.70 3.93 11.09
CA GLN A 84 22.39 2.66 10.91
C GLN A 84 22.95 2.13 12.24
N PRO A 85 22.68 0.86 12.58
CA PRO A 85 23.12 0.29 13.86
C PRO A 85 24.63 0.23 14.07
N ASP A 86 25.41 0.11 12.99
CA ASP A 86 26.85 -0.12 13.00
C ASP A 86 27.67 1.18 13.10
N ASN A 87 27.23 2.24 12.41
CA ASN A 87 28.01 3.47 12.27
C ASN A 87 27.24 4.76 12.62
N GLY A 88 25.95 4.66 12.98
CA GLY A 88 25.14 5.79 13.41
C GLY A 88 24.82 6.81 12.31
N LYS A 89 25.06 6.50 11.02
CA LYS A 89 24.67 7.40 9.93
C LYS A 89 23.21 7.22 9.54
N GLU A 90 22.63 8.21 8.89
CA GLU A 90 21.27 8.12 8.36
C GLU A 90 21.17 7.04 7.27
N LEU A 91 20.05 6.32 7.28
CA LEU A 91 19.66 5.42 6.21
C LEU A 91 19.18 6.21 5.00
N VAL A 92 19.49 5.72 3.80
CA VAL A 92 19.17 6.39 2.54
C VAL A 92 17.81 5.90 2.05
N ASN A 93 16.94 6.85 1.70
CA ASN A 93 15.70 6.55 1.01
C ASN A 93 15.98 6.40 -0.49
N VAL A 94 15.74 5.20 -1.02
CA VAL A 94 15.97 4.85 -2.43
C VAL A 94 14.76 5.19 -3.31
N ILE A 95 13.60 5.48 -2.70
CA ILE A 95 12.44 5.96 -3.43
C ILE A 95 12.61 7.47 -3.70
N PRO A 96 12.55 7.92 -4.97
CA PRO A 96 12.76 9.33 -5.32
C PRO A 96 11.73 10.27 -4.70
N GLU A 97 12.17 11.49 -4.41
CA GLU A 97 11.29 12.53 -3.87
C GLU A 97 10.08 12.80 -4.79
N GLY A 98 8.89 12.77 -4.20
CA GLY A 98 7.63 13.01 -4.89
C GLY A 98 7.00 11.78 -5.53
N ALA A 99 7.65 10.61 -5.50
CA ALA A 99 7.02 9.34 -5.83
C ALA A 99 5.90 9.01 -4.81
N ARG A 100 4.79 8.47 -5.31
CA ARG A 100 3.62 8.05 -4.54
C ARG A 100 3.15 6.68 -5.00
N VAL A 101 2.48 5.93 -4.14
CA VAL A 101 1.70 4.76 -4.56
C VAL A 101 0.27 5.21 -4.84
N ASN A 102 -0.18 5.03 -6.08
CA ASN A 102 -1.53 5.40 -6.51
C ASN A 102 -2.57 4.33 -6.13
N GLY A 103 -2.14 3.06 -6.09
CA GLY A 103 -3.03 1.94 -5.83
C GLY A 103 -2.31 0.62 -5.63
N ALA A 104 -2.98 -0.29 -4.93
CA ALA A 104 -2.56 -1.67 -4.74
C ALA A 104 -3.72 -2.59 -5.12
N ARG A 105 -3.44 -3.68 -5.83
CA ARG A 105 -4.44 -4.70 -6.18
C ARG A 105 -3.81 -6.08 -6.09
N LEU A 106 -4.39 -6.96 -5.28
CA LEU A 106 -3.96 -8.35 -5.21
C LEU A 106 -4.71 -9.17 -6.27
N GLY A 107 -3.97 -9.87 -7.13
CA GLY A 107 -4.52 -10.81 -8.10
C GLY A 107 -4.89 -12.14 -7.44
N GLU A 108 -5.82 -12.87 -8.06
CA GLU A 108 -6.21 -14.23 -7.62
C GLU A 108 -5.04 -15.23 -7.69
N ASP A 109 -4.01 -14.94 -8.48
CA ASP A 109 -2.79 -15.73 -8.63
C ASP A 109 -1.70 -15.41 -7.60
N GLY A 110 -2.00 -14.58 -6.59
CA GLY A 110 -1.05 -14.13 -5.58
C GLY A 110 -0.10 -13.02 -6.04
N THR A 111 -0.28 -12.48 -7.25
CA THR A 111 0.51 -11.35 -7.74
C THR A 111 -0.05 -10.02 -7.21
N LEU A 112 0.75 -9.29 -6.44
CA LEU A 112 0.47 -7.91 -6.06
C LEU A 112 0.83 -6.96 -7.20
N PHE A 113 -0.13 -6.15 -7.63
CA PHE A 113 0.10 -5.05 -8.56
C PHE A 113 0.20 -3.76 -7.74
N LEU A 114 1.34 -3.09 -7.79
CA LEU A 114 1.60 -1.79 -7.16
C LEU A 114 1.73 -0.71 -8.23
N ASP A 115 0.76 0.20 -8.27
CA ASP A 115 0.76 1.35 -9.18
C ASP A 115 1.49 2.52 -8.52
N PHE A 116 2.61 2.91 -9.11
CA PHE A 116 3.37 4.06 -8.67
C PHE A 116 3.17 5.28 -9.58
N SER A 117 3.32 6.45 -8.98
CA SER A 117 3.38 7.69 -9.75
C SER A 117 4.65 7.74 -10.61
N LYS A 118 4.56 8.42 -11.74
CA LYS A 118 5.64 8.51 -12.75
C LYS A 118 6.97 9.02 -12.18
N GLU A 119 6.93 9.79 -11.08
CA GLU A 119 8.10 10.31 -10.38
C GLU A 119 9.04 9.20 -9.89
N LEU A 120 8.53 7.99 -9.60
CA LEU A 120 9.38 6.82 -9.27
C LEU A 120 10.41 6.57 -10.37
N LYS A 121 10.02 6.74 -11.64
CA LYS A 121 10.90 6.56 -12.80
C LYS A 121 11.57 7.86 -13.22
N GLU A 122 10.80 8.95 -13.34
CA GLU A 122 11.29 10.22 -13.90
C GLU A 122 12.34 10.91 -13.01
N ARG A 123 12.33 10.65 -11.71
CA ARG A 123 13.25 11.26 -10.73
C ARG A 123 14.25 10.28 -10.14
N HIS A 124 14.26 9.04 -10.61
CA HIS A 124 15.24 8.06 -10.16
C HIS A 124 16.65 8.51 -10.60
N PRO A 125 17.67 8.43 -9.73
CA PRO A 125 19.05 8.77 -10.11
C PRO A 125 19.59 7.85 -11.22
N GLY A 126 18.96 6.69 -11.40
CA GLY A 126 19.36 5.67 -12.37
C GLY A 126 20.56 4.87 -11.88
N GLY A 127 21.12 4.05 -12.78
CA GLY A 127 22.22 3.15 -12.47
C GLY A 127 21.72 1.80 -11.93
N SER A 128 22.28 0.71 -12.45
CA SER A 128 21.75 -0.64 -12.21
C SER A 128 21.73 -1.02 -10.73
N TRP A 129 22.71 -0.54 -9.95
CA TRP A 129 22.78 -0.82 -8.53
C TRP A 129 21.69 -0.07 -7.75
N ALA A 130 21.54 1.23 -7.96
CA ALA A 130 20.50 2.03 -7.30
C ALA A 130 19.09 1.55 -7.70
N GLU A 131 18.87 1.19 -8.96
CA GLU A 131 17.58 0.63 -9.41
C GLU A 131 17.29 -0.70 -8.70
N MET A 132 18.30 -1.55 -8.53
CA MET A 132 18.15 -2.82 -7.80
C MET A 132 17.84 -2.59 -6.32
N MET A 133 18.48 -1.61 -5.68
CA MET A 133 18.20 -1.24 -4.28
C MET A 133 16.76 -0.72 -4.11
N THR A 134 16.27 0.09 -5.04
CA THR A 134 14.86 0.55 -5.04
C THR A 134 13.89 -0.63 -5.15
N ILE A 135 14.15 -1.57 -6.07
CA ILE A 135 13.31 -2.76 -6.25
C ILE A 135 13.31 -3.61 -4.97
N TYR A 136 14.48 -3.91 -4.40
CA TYR A 136 14.55 -4.74 -3.19
C TYR A 136 13.96 -4.02 -1.97
N SER A 137 14.15 -2.72 -1.81
CA SER A 137 13.52 -1.95 -0.74
C SER A 137 11.99 -2.10 -0.76
N ILE A 138 11.38 -2.00 -1.95
CA ILE A 138 9.93 -2.19 -2.14
C ILE A 138 9.54 -3.65 -1.90
N VAL A 139 10.20 -4.59 -2.57
CA VAL A 139 9.82 -6.01 -2.55
C VAL A 139 10.02 -6.62 -1.17
N ASP A 140 11.16 -6.40 -0.52
CA ASP A 140 11.46 -6.95 0.80
C ASP A 140 10.50 -6.39 1.85
N THR A 141 10.15 -5.10 1.75
CA THR A 141 9.12 -4.50 2.59
C THR A 141 7.77 -5.20 2.39
N ILE A 142 7.34 -5.47 1.15
CA ILE A 142 6.07 -6.17 0.90
C ILE A 142 6.09 -7.61 1.43
N ILE A 143 7.02 -8.44 0.98
CA ILE A 143 7.00 -9.89 1.26
C ILE A 143 7.19 -10.19 2.75
N LYS A 144 7.88 -9.31 3.50
CA LYS A 144 8.09 -9.48 4.94
C LYS A 144 6.87 -9.11 5.77
N ASN A 145 6.05 -8.17 5.31
CA ASN A 145 4.81 -7.81 6.00
C ASN A 145 3.61 -8.65 5.53
N PHE A 146 3.65 -9.17 4.31
CA PHE A 146 2.54 -9.91 3.68
C PHE A 146 3.03 -11.23 3.07
N PRO A 147 3.23 -12.29 3.89
CA PRO A 147 3.83 -13.55 3.45
C PRO A 147 3.06 -14.30 2.35
N ASP A 148 1.76 -14.03 2.21
CA ASP A 148 0.91 -14.64 1.17
C ASP A 148 1.13 -14.02 -0.23
N ILE A 149 1.92 -12.94 -0.32
CA ILE A 149 2.26 -12.28 -1.59
C ILE A 149 3.58 -12.84 -2.11
N GLU A 150 3.49 -13.63 -3.19
CA GLU A 150 4.65 -14.28 -3.78
C GLU A 150 5.32 -13.47 -4.90
N LYS A 151 4.56 -12.57 -5.53
CA LYS A 151 5.03 -11.79 -6.68
C LYS A 151 4.57 -10.35 -6.55
N VAL A 152 5.46 -9.43 -6.89
CA VAL A 152 5.16 -7.99 -6.96
C VAL A 152 5.40 -7.52 -8.39
N LYS A 153 4.40 -6.85 -8.96
CA LYS A 153 4.49 -6.16 -10.24
C LYS A 153 4.35 -4.66 -9.99
N ILE A 154 5.45 -3.94 -10.22
CA ILE A 154 5.49 -2.48 -10.16
C ILE A 154 5.00 -1.94 -11.51
N LEU A 155 4.03 -1.02 -11.46
CA LEU A 155 3.40 -0.37 -12.62
C LEU A 155 3.77 1.11 -12.67
#